data_AF-A4CY79-F1
#
_entry.id   AF-A4CY79-F1
#
_cell.length_a   1.000
_cell.length_b   1.000
_cell.length_c   1.000
_cell.angle_alpha   90.00
_cell.angle_beta   90.00
_cell.angle_gamma   90.00
#
_symmetry.space_group_name_H-M   'P 1'
#
loop_
_entity.id
_entity.type
_entity.pdbx_description
1 polymer ?
#
loop_
_entity_poly.entity_id
_entity_poly.type
_entity_poly.pdbx_seq_one_letter_code
_entity_poly.pdbx_strand_id
1 'polypeptide(L)'
;MSGGDIVEGLAASGDGDAAGIFISSGALDAGNGRDTIQGKGTTAEGAVTGIEIILGGTLQAGLGDDNIQGTATTNLGAAAGIEIVSSSLDTGSGRDTIEGKSTTGEGAAAGIEIVNGTLNTGLGIDSIKGRATTGDGAVSGVEVTLDGTLDTGFGNDTVQGRASTAVGAAAGIDIFRGALDTGLGNDTIAGKAISGDGAVAGIEVFRGTLNTGFGIDTFDGQATTAVGPAAGIEIVRSTLDTGLGADIIQGKGTTVDGAASGVEIARGTLKTRAGGDMIIGDAEGRRVAYGILNFNNGALIAGAGDDTITGNAEARRFAFGIFNDSTSTIKTGSGNDAITGTASNAKREAFGIFNDGVIDGGGGNDVFDALKDGWGGGGTVDLGRGDDVLRGFGSGTFIGGSGLDALTFSSGTYRIENVEGQRGVFQITLDSLEPSPVMNVVGFEFFGEGDQQTSFAAAASAGEITFV
;
A
#
# COMPACT_ATOMS: atom_id res chain seq x y z
N MET A 1 26.62 -27.63 17.48
CA MET A 1 26.75 -27.66 18.96
C MET A 1 25.34 -27.94 19.52
N SER A 2 25.09 -28.14 20.81
CA SER A 2 23.73 -28.52 21.31
C SER A 2 23.30 -27.68 22.52
N GLY A 3 23.76 -26.43 22.59
CA GLY A 3 23.39 -25.45 23.61
C GLY A 3 23.30 -24.09 22.93
N GLY A 4 22.47 -23.19 23.47
CA GLY A 4 22.35 -21.83 22.92
C GLY A 4 23.67 -21.09 23.00
N ASP A 5 24.18 -20.69 21.84
CA ASP A 5 25.44 -20.01 21.64
C ASP A 5 25.24 -18.48 21.66
N ILE A 6 26.23 -17.75 22.18
CA ILE A 6 26.22 -16.27 22.23
C ILE A 6 27.44 -15.75 21.47
N VAL A 7 27.19 -14.95 20.44
CA VAL A 7 28.23 -14.27 19.65
C VAL A 7 28.05 -12.76 19.79
N GLU A 8 29.04 -12.09 20.34
CA GLU A 8 29.03 -10.63 20.53
C GLU A 8 30.21 -9.95 19.83
N GLY A 9 29.94 -8.87 19.11
CA GLY A 9 30.93 -8.01 18.48
C GLY A 9 30.70 -6.54 18.81
N LEU A 10 31.74 -5.86 19.29
CA LEU A 10 31.71 -4.44 19.63
C LEU A 10 32.86 -3.71 18.92
N ALA A 11 32.51 -2.73 18.10
CA ALA A 11 33.47 -1.84 17.47
C ALA A 11 33.16 -0.38 17.78
N ALA A 12 34.19 0.36 18.18
CA ALA A 12 34.14 1.81 18.34
C ALA A 12 35.36 2.43 17.66
N SER A 13 35.14 3.34 16.71
CA SER A 13 36.19 4.16 16.10
C SER A 13 35.98 5.63 16.45
N GLY A 14 37.05 6.44 16.39
CA GLY A 14 36.92 7.89 16.43
C GLY A 14 36.33 8.36 15.10
N ASP A 15 37.19 8.39 14.08
CA ASP A 15 36.82 8.68 12.69
C ASP A 15 37.07 7.41 11.85
N GLY A 16 36.17 7.13 10.90
CA GLY A 16 36.29 6.03 9.94
C GLY A 16 35.33 4.86 10.21
N ASP A 17 35.31 3.91 9.28
CA ASP A 17 34.28 2.89 9.25
C ASP A 17 34.38 1.88 10.41
N ALA A 18 33.24 1.40 10.91
CA ALA A 18 33.20 0.39 11.98
C ALA A 18 32.06 -0.60 11.82
N ALA A 19 32.35 -1.87 12.07
CA ALA A 19 31.39 -2.97 12.09
C ALA A 19 31.48 -3.72 13.42
N GLY A 20 30.35 -3.92 14.11
CA GLY A 20 30.32 -4.71 15.34
C GLY A 20 30.71 -6.17 15.09
N ILE A 21 30.03 -6.81 14.14
CA ILE A 21 30.40 -8.10 13.56
C ILE A 21 30.58 -7.91 12.06
N PHE A 22 31.69 -8.42 11.51
CA PHE A 22 32.02 -8.33 10.10
C PHE A 22 32.32 -9.71 9.50
N ILE A 23 31.50 -10.12 8.53
CA ILE A 23 31.61 -11.40 7.82
C ILE A 23 31.79 -11.10 6.34
N SER A 24 33.02 -11.19 5.84
CA SER A 24 33.31 -11.05 4.40
C SER A 24 33.21 -12.40 3.70
N SER A 25 34.30 -13.00 3.20
CA SER A 25 34.24 -14.29 2.49
C SER A 25 34.12 -15.54 3.38
N GLY A 26 33.63 -15.38 4.62
CA GLY A 26 33.61 -16.40 5.66
C GLY A 26 32.20 -16.92 5.99
N ALA A 27 32.15 -17.85 6.93
CA ALA A 27 30.90 -18.34 7.51
C ALA A 27 30.93 -18.14 9.03
N LEU A 28 29.86 -17.59 9.58
CA LEU A 28 29.51 -17.70 10.98
C LEU A 28 28.34 -18.71 11.07
N ASP A 29 28.58 -19.84 11.73
CA ASP A 29 27.58 -20.89 11.96
C ASP A 29 27.41 -21.05 13.47
N ALA A 30 26.24 -20.66 14.00
CA ALA A 30 25.90 -20.80 15.41
C ALA A 30 25.46 -22.23 15.77
N GLY A 31 24.96 -23.00 14.79
CA GLY A 31 24.67 -24.41 14.92
C GLY A 31 23.19 -24.70 15.19
N ASN A 32 22.88 -25.39 16.28
CA ASN A 32 21.50 -25.68 16.64
C ASN A 32 21.33 -25.26 18.10
N GLY A 33 20.26 -24.57 18.42
CA GLY A 33 20.10 -24.01 19.75
C GLY A 33 19.10 -22.88 19.77
N ARG A 34 19.12 -22.13 20.86
CA ARG A 34 18.52 -20.80 20.91
C ARG A 34 19.72 -19.88 20.95
N ASP A 35 20.11 -19.38 19.79
CA ASP A 35 21.35 -18.66 19.64
C ASP A 35 21.08 -17.15 19.70
N THR A 36 22.09 -16.40 20.16
CA THR A 36 22.04 -14.94 20.19
C THR A 36 23.28 -14.38 19.53
N ILE A 37 23.07 -13.61 18.47
CA ILE A 37 24.15 -12.97 17.71
C ILE A 37 23.94 -11.47 17.77
N GLN A 38 24.90 -10.73 18.33
CA GLN A 38 24.78 -9.29 18.54
C GLN A 38 26.02 -8.54 18.04
N GLY A 39 25.79 -7.62 17.11
CA GLY A 39 26.81 -6.70 16.62
C GLY A 39 26.48 -5.24 16.97
N LYS A 40 27.45 -4.52 17.53
CA LYS A 40 27.33 -3.10 17.85
C LYS A 40 28.48 -2.28 17.27
N GLY A 41 28.16 -1.38 16.35
CA GLY A 41 29.07 -0.38 15.79
C GLY A 41 28.78 1.03 16.32
N THR A 42 29.82 1.81 16.62
CA THR A 42 29.69 3.23 16.95
C THR A 42 30.87 4.05 16.44
N THR A 43 30.63 5.15 15.74
CA THR A 43 31.68 6.05 15.24
C THR A 43 31.28 7.51 15.43
N ALA A 44 32.22 8.46 15.36
CA ALA A 44 31.85 9.88 15.28
C ALA A 44 31.53 10.27 13.83
N GLU A 45 32.36 9.82 12.89
CA GLU A 45 32.22 10.03 11.45
C GLU A 45 32.52 8.72 10.68
N GLY A 46 31.89 8.53 9.53
CA GLY A 46 32.11 7.37 8.64
C GLY A 46 30.92 6.40 8.61
N ALA A 47 31.06 5.32 7.83
CA ALA A 47 30.04 4.29 7.73
C ALA A 47 30.06 3.37 8.96
N VAL A 48 28.90 3.01 9.48
CA VAL A 48 28.82 2.16 10.67
C VAL A 48 27.76 1.08 10.53
N THR A 49 28.15 -0.15 10.88
CA THR A 49 27.29 -1.33 10.81
C THR A 49 27.24 -2.03 12.16
N GLY A 50 26.07 -2.53 12.54
CA GLY A 50 25.96 -3.43 13.68
C GLY A 50 26.51 -4.81 13.31
N ILE A 51 25.87 -5.44 12.34
CA ILE A 51 26.30 -6.67 11.70
C ILE A 51 26.42 -6.41 10.20
N GLU A 52 27.56 -6.74 9.61
CA GLU A 52 27.82 -6.57 8.19
C GLU A 52 28.26 -7.92 7.57
N ILE A 53 27.56 -8.34 6.52
CA ILE A 53 27.81 -9.58 5.78
C ILE A 53 28.02 -9.22 4.30
N ILE A 54 29.25 -9.39 3.79
CA ILE A 54 29.64 -8.93 2.46
C ILE A 54 30.45 -9.96 1.67
N LEU A 55 30.59 -9.75 0.36
CA LEU A 55 31.53 -10.51 -0.49
C LEU A 55 31.36 -12.04 -0.43
N GLY A 56 30.11 -12.51 -0.40
CA GLY A 56 29.77 -13.94 -0.33
C GLY A 56 29.81 -14.51 1.08
N GLY A 57 29.74 -13.66 2.10
CA GLY A 57 29.65 -14.06 3.49
C GLY A 57 28.37 -14.77 3.82
N THR A 58 28.44 -15.60 4.85
CA THR A 58 27.27 -16.37 5.31
C THR A 58 27.16 -16.28 6.83
N LEU A 59 25.96 -15.97 7.30
CA LEU A 59 25.57 -16.16 8.69
C LEU A 59 24.45 -17.20 8.72
N GLN A 60 24.67 -18.28 9.47
CA GLN A 60 23.71 -19.37 9.67
C GLN A 60 23.45 -19.51 11.18
N ALA A 61 22.21 -19.27 11.61
CA ALA A 61 21.82 -19.48 13.01
C ALA A 61 21.45 -20.95 13.25
N GLY A 62 20.57 -21.52 12.41
CA GLY A 62 20.41 -22.95 12.21
C GLY A 62 19.05 -23.47 12.69
N LEU A 63 19.00 -24.36 13.68
CA LEU A 63 17.71 -24.81 14.23
C LEU A 63 17.48 -24.27 15.63
N GLY A 64 16.32 -23.66 15.84
CA GLY A 64 15.75 -23.25 17.10
C GLY A 64 15.36 -21.77 17.12
N ASP A 65 15.01 -21.22 18.28
CA ASP A 65 14.47 -19.85 18.34
C ASP A 65 15.62 -18.84 18.44
N ASP A 66 16.09 -18.30 17.33
CA ASP A 66 17.30 -17.48 17.29
C ASP A 66 17.02 -15.97 17.39
N ASN A 67 17.99 -15.23 17.91
CA ASN A 67 17.91 -13.78 18.11
C ASN A 67 19.14 -13.06 17.54
N ILE A 68 18.97 -12.37 16.42
CA ILE A 68 20.04 -11.64 15.73
C ILE A 68 19.80 -10.14 15.86
N GLN A 69 20.79 -9.41 16.37
CA GLN A 69 20.67 -7.98 16.66
C GLN A 69 21.85 -7.18 16.14
N GLY A 70 21.56 -6.20 15.29
CA GLY A 70 22.55 -5.24 14.80
C GLY A 70 22.23 -3.83 15.27
N THR A 71 23.17 -3.14 15.91
CA THR A 71 23.03 -1.74 16.31
C THR A 71 24.17 -0.88 15.75
N ALA A 72 23.82 0.19 15.06
CA ALA A 72 24.76 1.15 14.49
C ALA A 72 24.47 2.59 14.95
N THR A 73 25.51 3.37 15.24
CA THR A 73 25.36 4.79 15.61
C THR A 73 26.54 5.62 15.11
N THR A 74 26.26 6.68 14.35
CA THR A 74 27.26 7.68 13.93
C THR A 74 26.70 9.10 14.07
N ASN A 75 27.52 10.15 14.09
CA ASN A 75 27.00 11.52 13.97
C ASN A 75 26.93 11.96 12.51
N LEU A 76 27.88 11.51 11.68
CA LEU A 76 27.98 11.88 10.27
C LEU A 76 28.40 10.66 9.45
N GLY A 77 27.55 10.24 8.53
CA GLY A 77 27.80 9.10 7.65
C GLY A 77 26.60 8.15 7.53
N ALA A 78 26.84 7.02 6.86
CA ALA A 78 25.84 5.97 6.68
C ALA A 78 25.79 5.06 7.92
N ALA A 79 24.60 4.61 8.31
CA ALA A 79 24.43 3.67 9.43
C ALA A 79 23.45 2.55 9.10
N ALA A 80 23.88 1.30 9.19
CA ALA A 80 23.00 0.13 9.02
C ALA A 80 23.00 -0.74 10.28
N GLY A 81 21.83 -1.08 10.82
CA GLY A 81 21.75 -2.01 11.94
C GLY A 81 22.31 -3.37 11.52
N ILE A 82 21.72 -3.96 10.49
CA ILE A 82 22.19 -5.17 9.80
C ILE A 82 22.31 -4.86 8.32
N GLU A 83 23.45 -5.16 7.70
CA GLU A 83 23.71 -4.97 6.28
C GLU A 83 24.15 -6.28 5.62
N ILE A 84 23.49 -6.66 4.52
CA ILE A 84 23.77 -7.88 3.76
C ILE A 84 24.03 -7.50 2.29
N VAL A 85 25.29 -7.55 1.86
CA VAL A 85 25.70 -7.17 0.51
C VAL A 85 26.24 -8.36 -0.27
N SER A 86 25.52 -8.81 -1.30
CA SER A 86 25.93 -9.97 -2.13
C SER A 86 26.32 -11.19 -1.29
N SER A 87 25.53 -11.46 -0.25
CA SER A 87 25.81 -12.40 0.83
C SER A 87 24.50 -12.97 1.39
N SER A 88 24.56 -13.87 2.38
CA SER A 88 23.36 -14.48 2.96
C SER A 88 23.31 -14.47 4.49
N LEU A 89 22.12 -14.24 5.02
CA LEU A 89 21.73 -14.52 6.40
C LEU A 89 20.59 -15.54 6.38
N ASP A 90 20.74 -16.64 7.12
CA ASP A 90 19.75 -17.71 7.22
C ASP A 90 19.55 -18.10 8.69
N THR A 91 18.33 -17.99 9.22
CA THR A 91 18.02 -18.42 10.59
C THR A 91 17.52 -19.85 10.67
N GLY A 92 17.09 -20.44 9.55
CA GLY A 92 16.75 -21.86 9.43
C GLY A 92 15.34 -22.21 9.89
N SER A 93 15.16 -22.81 11.06
CA SER A 93 13.81 -23.14 11.54
C SER A 93 13.65 -22.90 13.02
N GLY A 94 12.56 -22.24 13.40
CA GLY A 94 12.25 -21.91 14.78
C GLY A 94 11.37 -20.69 14.87
N ARG A 95 11.35 -20.01 16.01
CA ARG A 95 10.74 -18.69 16.13
C ARG A 95 11.84 -17.66 16.18
N ASP A 96 12.22 -17.15 15.02
CA ASP A 96 13.39 -16.31 14.89
C ASP A 96 13.05 -14.83 15.02
N THR A 97 14.00 -14.07 15.56
CA THR A 97 13.91 -12.62 15.66
C THR A 97 15.17 -11.98 15.10
N ILE A 98 14.98 -11.10 14.12
CA ILE A 98 16.04 -10.29 13.51
C ILE A 98 15.71 -8.82 13.76
N GLU A 99 16.57 -8.12 14.49
CA GLU A 99 16.39 -6.69 14.77
C GLU A 99 17.60 -5.87 14.33
N GLY A 100 17.38 -4.95 13.40
CA GLY A 100 18.37 -3.99 12.95
C GLY A 100 18.00 -2.58 13.38
N LYS A 101 18.90 -1.92 14.10
CA LYS A 101 18.72 -0.55 14.59
C LYS A 101 19.86 0.37 14.16
N SER A 102 19.53 1.49 13.54
CA SER A 102 20.52 2.52 13.20
C SER A 102 20.12 3.91 13.67
N THR A 103 21.11 4.76 13.91
CA THR A 103 20.93 6.18 14.22
C THR A 103 22.10 6.97 13.63
N THR A 104 21.81 8.00 12.83
CA THR A 104 22.81 8.98 12.37
C THR A 104 22.36 10.41 12.64
N GLY A 105 23.30 11.35 12.76
CA GLY A 105 22.96 12.78 12.83
C GLY A 105 22.71 13.33 11.43
N GLU A 106 23.65 13.10 10.52
CA GLU A 106 23.57 13.46 9.10
C GLU A 106 24.03 12.26 8.26
N GLY A 107 23.28 11.91 7.22
CA GLY A 107 23.55 10.79 6.32
C GLY A 107 22.41 9.79 6.21
N ALA A 108 22.67 8.71 5.47
CA ALA A 108 21.70 7.64 5.25
C ALA A 108 21.63 6.69 6.46
N ALA A 109 20.45 6.16 6.75
CA ALA A 109 20.30 5.16 7.81
C ALA A 109 19.31 4.05 7.44
N ALA A 110 19.70 2.79 7.62
CA ALA A 110 18.84 1.64 7.43
C ALA A 110 18.78 0.79 8.71
N GLY A 111 17.60 0.30 9.09
CA GLY A 111 17.50 -0.64 10.21
C GLY A 111 18.11 -1.98 9.77
N ILE A 112 17.54 -2.53 8.71
CA ILE A 112 18.03 -3.71 8.00
C ILE A 112 18.15 -3.34 6.52
N GLU A 113 19.30 -3.62 5.91
CA GLU A 113 19.59 -3.33 4.51
C GLU A 113 20.08 -4.60 3.79
N ILE A 114 19.43 -4.95 2.67
CA ILE A 114 19.76 -6.11 1.85
C ILE A 114 20.06 -5.64 0.43
N VAL A 115 21.33 -5.69 0.04
CA VAL A 115 21.82 -5.21 -1.26
C VAL A 115 22.31 -6.40 -2.08
N ASN A 116 21.52 -6.86 -3.05
CA ASN A 116 21.86 -8.04 -3.87
C ASN A 116 22.17 -9.30 -3.02
N GLY A 117 21.69 -9.34 -1.77
CA GLY A 117 21.88 -10.44 -0.83
C GLY A 117 20.57 -11.18 -0.55
N THR A 118 20.63 -12.13 0.39
CA THR A 118 19.46 -12.88 0.82
C THR A 118 19.36 -12.88 2.34
N LEU A 119 18.18 -12.55 2.85
CA LEU A 119 17.79 -12.84 4.22
C LEU A 119 16.67 -13.87 4.18
N ASN A 120 16.84 -14.99 4.86
CA ASN A 120 15.86 -16.08 4.94
C ASN A 120 15.61 -16.45 6.40
N THR A 121 14.35 -16.53 6.85
CA THR A 121 14.02 -17.05 8.18
C THR A 121 13.46 -18.48 8.18
N GLY A 122 13.04 -18.98 7.02
CA GLY A 122 12.76 -20.39 6.81
C GLY A 122 11.42 -20.87 7.36
N LEU A 123 11.42 -21.76 8.36
CA LEU A 123 10.17 -22.31 8.91
C LEU A 123 9.95 -21.75 10.31
N GLY A 124 8.83 -21.10 10.56
CA GLY A 124 8.70 -20.43 11.84
C GLY A 124 7.46 -19.62 12.10
N ILE A 125 7.60 -18.71 13.06
CA ILE A 125 6.72 -17.55 13.24
C ILE A 125 7.69 -16.42 13.47
N ASP A 126 8.23 -15.90 12.40
CA ASP A 126 9.45 -15.12 12.45
C ASP A 126 9.16 -13.63 12.54
N SER A 127 10.12 -12.89 13.10
CA SER A 127 9.98 -11.45 13.31
C SER A 127 11.19 -10.69 12.82
N ILE A 128 11.01 -9.91 11.77
CA ILE A 128 12.02 -9.01 11.21
C ILE A 128 11.64 -7.57 11.56
N LYS A 129 12.55 -6.85 12.22
CA LYS A 129 12.32 -5.49 12.72
C LYS A 129 13.47 -4.57 12.34
N GLY A 130 13.20 -3.67 11.41
CA GLY A 130 14.11 -2.61 11.02
C GLY A 130 13.70 -1.27 11.62
N ARG A 131 14.62 -0.60 12.33
CA ARG A 131 14.39 0.75 12.85
C ARG A 131 15.57 1.68 12.54
N ALA A 132 15.29 2.77 11.86
CA ALA A 132 16.29 3.78 11.56
C ALA A 132 15.84 5.20 11.92
N THR A 133 16.81 6.05 12.25
CA THR A 133 16.58 7.47 12.55
C THR A 133 17.76 8.29 12.06
N THR A 134 17.48 9.38 11.34
CA THR A 134 18.48 10.37 10.94
C THR A 134 18.02 11.79 11.28
N GLY A 135 18.94 12.74 11.42
CA GLY A 135 18.59 14.17 11.48
C GLY A 135 18.36 14.73 10.08
N ASP A 136 19.30 14.50 9.17
CA ASP A 136 19.24 14.92 7.76
C ASP A 136 19.74 13.78 6.87
N GLY A 137 18.89 13.29 5.96
CA GLY A 137 19.22 12.24 5.01
C GLY A 137 18.07 11.27 4.73
N ALA A 138 18.34 10.31 3.85
CA ALA A 138 17.41 9.23 3.54
C ALA A 138 17.41 8.17 4.66
N VAL A 139 16.24 7.61 4.97
CA VAL A 139 16.11 6.65 6.06
C VAL A 139 15.12 5.55 5.76
N SER A 140 15.52 4.29 5.99
CA SER A 140 14.71 3.11 5.74
C SER A 140 14.62 2.25 7.00
N GLY A 141 13.43 1.76 7.36
CA GLY A 141 13.32 0.76 8.43
C GLY A 141 13.91 -0.56 7.96
N VAL A 142 13.28 -1.16 6.95
CA VAL A 142 13.78 -2.33 6.22
C VAL A 142 13.96 -1.92 4.75
N GLU A 143 15.11 -2.19 4.18
CA GLU A 143 15.42 -1.89 2.78
C GLU A 143 15.89 -3.15 2.04
N VAL A 144 15.24 -3.44 0.91
CA VAL A 144 15.59 -4.56 0.02
C VAL A 144 15.86 -4.01 -1.37
N THR A 145 17.13 -4.00 -1.78
CA THR A 145 17.58 -3.28 -2.97
C THR A 145 18.47 -4.11 -3.90
N LEU A 146 18.52 -3.71 -5.17
CA LEU A 146 19.41 -4.27 -6.21
C LEU A 146 19.36 -5.80 -6.30
N ASP A 147 18.19 -6.37 -6.55
CA ASP A 147 17.96 -7.82 -6.63
C ASP A 147 18.15 -8.56 -5.29
N GLY A 148 18.20 -7.82 -4.17
CA GLY A 148 18.12 -8.38 -2.83
C GLY A 148 16.80 -9.11 -2.59
N THR A 149 16.83 -10.13 -1.72
CA THR A 149 15.65 -10.93 -1.35
C THR A 149 15.50 -11.01 0.15
N LEU A 150 14.28 -10.76 0.64
CA LEU A 150 13.84 -11.08 1.99
C LEU A 150 12.75 -12.15 1.89
N ASP A 151 12.98 -13.30 2.52
CA ASP A 151 12.08 -14.45 2.52
C ASP A 151 11.82 -14.89 3.97
N THR A 152 10.56 -14.94 4.40
CA THR A 152 10.22 -15.49 5.74
C THR A 152 9.71 -16.92 5.72
N GLY A 153 9.40 -17.45 4.53
CA GLY A 153 9.10 -18.86 4.32
C GLY A 153 7.72 -19.30 4.79
N PHE A 154 7.64 -20.19 5.79
CA PHE A 154 6.35 -20.68 6.28
C PHE A 154 6.16 -20.23 7.72
N GLY A 155 5.04 -19.58 8.01
CA GLY A 155 4.77 -19.08 9.33
C GLY A 155 3.70 -18.02 9.34
N ASN A 156 3.36 -17.54 10.53
CA ASN A 156 2.62 -16.29 10.63
C ASN A 156 3.66 -15.20 10.92
N ASP A 157 4.33 -14.74 9.88
CA ASP A 157 5.53 -13.96 10.00
C ASP A 157 5.22 -12.47 10.13
N THR A 158 6.19 -11.71 10.60
CA THR A 158 6.07 -10.26 10.74
C THR A 158 7.30 -9.56 10.21
N VAL A 159 7.11 -8.71 9.20
CA VAL A 159 8.12 -7.75 8.74
C VAL A 159 7.68 -6.35 9.14
N GLN A 160 8.47 -5.69 9.99
CA GLN A 160 8.19 -4.34 10.46
C GLN A 160 9.34 -3.39 10.18
N GLY A 161 9.03 -2.28 9.50
CA GLY A 161 9.96 -1.21 9.21
C GLY A 161 9.53 0.12 9.81
N ARG A 162 10.44 0.81 10.51
CA ARG A 162 10.21 2.14 11.09
C ARG A 162 11.33 3.10 10.74
N ALA A 163 10.99 4.19 10.08
CA ALA A 163 11.93 5.24 9.69
C ALA A 163 11.49 6.62 10.20
N SER A 164 12.46 7.44 10.62
CA SER A 164 12.22 8.80 11.06
C SER A 164 13.37 9.72 10.65
N THR A 165 13.06 10.85 10.02
CA THR A 165 14.04 11.91 9.71
C THR A 165 13.50 13.28 10.04
N ALA A 166 14.35 14.26 10.32
CA ALA A 166 13.90 15.67 10.37
C ALA A 166 13.86 16.27 8.96
N VAL A 167 14.83 15.95 8.11
CA VAL A 167 14.91 16.38 6.71
C VAL A 167 15.34 15.20 5.83
N GLY A 168 14.65 14.98 4.72
CA GLY A 168 14.95 13.91 3.77
C GLY A 168 13.81 12.91 3.61
N ALA A 169 14.07 11.92 2.75
CA ALA A 169 13.11 10.86 2.45
C ALA A 169 13.07 9.81 3.56
N ALA A 170 11.89 9.27 3.87
CA ALA A 170 11.77 8.18 4.82
C ALA A 170 10.84 7.08 4.30
N ALA A 171 11.27 5.82 4.39
CA ALA A 171 10.47 4.65 4.07
C ALA A 171 10.41 3.70 5.26
N GLY A 172 9.22 3.29 5.69
CA GLY A 172 9.11 2.25 6.71
C GLY A 172 9.74 0.96 6.19
N ILE A 173 9.19 0.46 5.09
CA ILE A 173 9.74 -0.64 4.30
C ILE A 173 9.96 -0.12 2.88
N ASP A 174 11.17 -0.27 2.33
CA ASP A 174 11.52 0.09 0.95
C ASP A 174 11.98 -1.14 0.18
N ILE A 175 11.30 -1.45 -0.93
CA ILE A 175 11.68 -2.51 -1.86
C ILE A 175 12.05 -1.86 -3.19
N PHE A 176 13.32 -1.48 -3.32
CA PHE A 176 13.86 -0.83 -4.51
C PHE A 176 14.55 -1.83 -5.44
N ARG A 177 13.82 -2.39 -6.41
CA ARG A 177 14.31 -3.46 -7.29
C ARG A 177 14.72 -4.74 -6.53
N GLY A 178 14.17 -4.97 -5.35
CA GLY A 178 14.30 -6.21 -4.60
C GLY A 178 13.03 -7.05 -4.63
N ALA A 179 13.02 -8.12 -3.84
CA ALA A 179 11.87 -8.96 -3.57
C ALA A 179 11.66 -9.17 -2.08
N LEU A 180 10.41 -9.06 -1.63
CA LEU A 180 9.96 -9.50 -0.31
C LEU A 180 8.90 -10.59 -0.51
N ASP A 181 9.11 -11.75 0.08
CA ASP A 181 8.16 -12.87 0.09
C ASP A 181 7.98 -13.35 1.54
N THR A 182 6.73 -13.49 2.02
CA THR A 182 6.46 -14.09 3.34
C THR A 182 5.89 -15.50 3.26
N GLY A 183 5.60 -15.99 2.05
CA GLY A 183 5.31 -17.39 1.77
C GLY A 183 3.94 -17.89 2.23
N LEU A 184 3.87 -18.79 3.23
CA LEU A 184 2.58 -19.35 3.68
C LEU A 184 2.31 -19.01 5.14
N GLY A 185 1.09 -18.57 5.41
CA GLY A 185 0.51 -18.36 6.72
C GLY A 185 -0.08 -16.95 6.81
N ASN A 186 -0.53 -16.55 7.99
CA ASN A 186 -1.17 -15.24 8.15
C ASN A 186 -0.12 -14.19 8.50
N ASP A 187 0.41 -13.53 7.48
CA ASP A 187 1.57 -12.67 7.59
C ASP A 187 1.19 -11.22 7.87
N THR A 188 2.13 -10.47 8.45
CA THR A 188 1.97 -9.04 8.70
C THR A 188 3.16 -8.25 8.20
N ILE A 189 2.90 -7.31 7.30
CA ILE A 189 3.89 -6.37 6.77
C ILE A 189 3.48 -4.96 7.18
N ALA A 190 4.28 -4.34 8.06
CA ALA A 190 3.95 -3.06 8.67
C ALA A 190 5.07 -2.04 8.49
N GLY A 191 4.79 -0.98 7.74
CA GLY A 191 5.75 0.08 7.43
C GLY A 191 5.31 1.42 8.01
N LYS A 192 6.19 2.10 8.74
CA LYS A 192 5.93 3.45 9.28
C LYS A 192 7.07 4.41 9.00
N ALA A 193 6.75 5.53 8.33
CA ALA A 193 7.69 6.61 8.04
C ALA A 193 7.22 7.96 8.58
N ILE A 194 8.17 8.72 9.13
CA ILE A 194 7.96 10.10 9.59
C ILE A 194 9.08 11.00 9.06
N SER A 195 8.73 12.13 8.45
CA SER A 195 9.69 13.17 8.07
C SER A 195 9.22 14.56 8.54
N GLY A 196 10.14 15.46 8.84
CA GLY A 196 9.82 16.87 9.01
C GLY A 196 9.64 17.56 7.65
N ASP A 197 10.56 17.33 6.73
CA ASP A 197 10.58 17.88 5.38
C ASP A 197 11.15 16.85 4.40
N GLY A 198 10.29 16.27 3.56
CA GLY A 198 10.66 15.26 2.57
C GLY A 198 9.51 14.32 2.21
N ALA A 199 9.77 13.48 1.21
CA ALA A 199 8.86 12.42 0.79
C ALA A 199 8.85 11.28 1.79
N VAL A 200 7.67 10.73 2.08
CA VAL A 200 7.54 9.61 3.02
C VAL A 200 6.62 8.51 2.50
N ALA A 201 7.04 7.27 2.70
CA ALA A 201 6.24 6.08 2.39
C ALA A 201 6.19 5.13 3.60
N GLY A 202 5.00 4.65 3.96
CA GLY A 202 4.90 3.60 4.98
C GLY A 202 5.54 2.32 4.44
N ILE A 203 5.00 1.83 3.33
CA ILE A 203 5.55 0.73 2.53
C ILE A 203 5.73 1.25 1.10
N GLU A 204 6.94 1.17 0.56
CA GLU A 204 7.26 1.51 -0.82
C GLU A 204 7.74 0.26 -1.57
N VAL A 205 7.12 0.00 -2.73
CA VAL A 205 7.57 -1.02 -3.68
C VAL A 205 7.90 -0.32 -4.99
N PHE A 206 9.19 -0.12 -5.27
CA PHE A 206 9.66 0.58 -6.46
C PHE A 206 10.49 -0.35 -7.37
N ARG A 207 9.95 -0.67 -8.54
CA ARG A 207 10.51 -1.66 -9.49
C ARG A 207 10.83 -3.03 -8.86
N GLY A 208 10.14 -3.38 -7.77
CA GLY A 208 10.33 -4.62 -7.03
C GLY A 208 9.08 -5.48 -7.02
N THR A 209 9.13 -6.54 -6.22
CA THR A 209 7.98 -7.42 -5.96
C THR A 209 7.79 -7.60 -4.47
N LEU A 210 6.52 -7.57 -4.05
CA LEU A 210 6.11 -7.94 -2.71
C LEU A 210 5.02 -9.02 -2.83
N ASN A 211 5.16 -10.12 -2.09
CA ASN A 211 4.26 -11.27 -2.12
C ASN A 211 4.04 -11.85 -0.71
N THR A 212 2.81 -12.21 -0.35
CA THR A 212 2.52 -12.92 0.93
C THR A 212 1.92 -14.32 0.73
N GLY A 213 1.66 -14.73 -0.52
CA GLY A 213 1.43 -16.12 -0.87
C GLY A 213 0.07 -16.71 -0.48
N PHE A 214 -0.08 -17.39 0.66
CA PHE A 214 -1.40 -17.90 1.09
C PHE A 214 -1.60 -17.63 2.57
N GLY A 215 -2.77 -17.10 2.92
CA GLY A 215 -3.13 -16.85 4.30
C GLY A 215 -4.15 -15.72 4.42
N ILE A 216 -4.35 -15.23 5.62
CA ILE A 216 -5.04 -13.96 5.84
C ILE A 216 -3.95 -12.95 6.19
N ASP A 217 -3.51 -12.22 5.19
CA ASP A 217 -2.35 -11.34 5.28
C ASP A 217 -2.76 -9.90 5.58
N THR A 218 -1.87 -9.17 6.22
CA THR A 218 -2.11 -7.77 6.60
C THR A 218 -0.97 -6.86 6.19
N PHE A 219 -1.32 -5.81 5.47
CA PHE A 219 -0.45 -4.68 5.11
C PHE A 219 -0.91 -3.43 5.84
N ASP A 220 -0.02 -2.82 6.63
CA ASP A 220 -0.26 -1.55 7.32
C ASP A 220 0.86 -0.56 6.99
N GLY A 221 0.58 0.35 6.06
CA GLY A 221 1.48 1.41 5.63
C GLY A 221 1.08 2.77 6.19
N GLN A 222 1.91 3.40 7.02
CA GLN A 222 1.66 4.70 7.63
C GLN A 222 2.78 5.70 7.30
N ALA A 223 2.41 6.83 6.71
CA ALA A 223 3.35 7.89 6.36
C ALA A 223 2.89 9.25 6.86
N THR A 224 3.78 10.00 7.50
CA THR A 224 3.49 11.34 8.01
C THR A 224 4.63 12.30 7.72
N THR A 225 4.35 13.43 7.06
CA THR A 225 5.34 14.49 6.85
C THR A 225 4.79 15.88 7.13
N ALA A 226 5.61 16.83 7.58
CA ALA A 226 5.14 18.21 7.70
C ALA A 226 5.16 18.90 6.33
N VAL A 227 6.18 18.64 5.51
CA VAL A 227 6.32 19.19 4.15
C VAL A 227 6.73 18.08 3.20
N GLY A 228 6.04 17.96 2.08
CA GLY A 228 6.32 16.93 1.06
C GLY A 228 5.18 15.91 0.91
N PRO A 229 5.33 14.99 -0.07
CA PRO A 229 4.35 13.95 -0.31
C PRO A 229 4.38 12.87 0.78
N ALA A 230 3.22 12.28 1.09
CA ALA A 230 3.09 11.16 2.01
C ALA A 230 2.20 10.07 1.43
N ALA A 231 2.72 8.85 1.26
CA ALA A 231 1.98 7.68 0.81
C ALA A 231 1.97 6.60 1.89
N GLY A 232 0.80 6.13 2.32
CA GLY A 232 0.73 4.99 3.25
C GLY A 232 1.38 3.75 2.64
N ILE A 233 0.88 3.34 1.48
CA ILE A 233 1.44 2.29 0.63
C ILE A 233 1.65 2.86 -0.77
N GLU A 234 2.84 2.70 -1.33
CA GLU A 234 3.22 3.19 -2.66
C GLU A 234 3.75 2.06 -3.54
N ILE A 235 3.15 1.86 -4.71
CA ILE A 235 3.51 0.80 -5.66
C ILE A 235 3.84 1.43 -7.01
N VAL A 236 5.14 1.53 -7.33
CA VAL A 236 5.61 2.23 -8.51
C VAL A 236 6.38 1.31 -9.45
N ARG A 237 5.82 1.02 -10.62
CA ARG A 237 6.42 0.09 -11.60
C ARG A 237 6.72 -1.29 -11.00
N SER A 238 5.86 -1.74 -10.09
CA SER A 238 6.06 -2.91 -9.24
C SER A 238 4.81 -3.76 -9.17
N THR A 239 4.92 -4.89 -8.49
CA THR A 239 3.77 -5.73 -8.13
C THR A 239 3.73 -5.92 -6.62
N LEU A 240 2.56 -5.70 -6.04
CA LEU A 240 2.15 -6.18 -4.73
C LEU A 240 1.07 -7.24 -4.97
N ASP A 241 1.30 -8.48 -4.53
CA ASP A 241 0.37 -9.61 -4.66
C ASP A 241 0.16 -10.22 -3.28
N THR A 242 -1.04 -10.10 -2.70
CA THR A 242 -1.30 -10.66 -1.36
C THR A 242 -1.56 -12.15 -1.40
N GLY A 243 -1.67 -12.74 -2.59
CA GLY A 243 -1.81 -14.19 -2.70
C GLY A 243 -3.24 -14.67 -2.55
N LEU A 244 -3.50 -15.75 -1.81
CA LEU A 244 -4.86 -16.27 -1.59
C LEU A 244 -5.26 -16.15 -0.12
N GLY A 245 -6.53 -15.82 0.10
CA GLY A 245 -7.18 -15.72 1.39
C GLY A 245 -7.73 -14.31 1.59
N ALA A 246 -8.38 -14.04 2.72
CA ALA A 246 -9.11 -12.78 2.92
C ALA A 246 -8.18 -11.71 3.48
N ASP A 247 -7.49 -11.00 2.60
CA ASP A 247 -6.37 -10.14 2.94
C ASP A 247 -6.80 -8.71 3.28
N ILE A 248 -5.95 -8.01 4.04
CA ILE A 248 -6.19 -6.63 4.45
C ILE A 248 -5.03 -5.75 3.98
N ILE A 249 -5.34 -4.74 3.18
CA ILE A 249 -4.41 -3.70 2.78
C ILE A 249 -4.88 -2.37 3.32
N GLN A 250 -4.14 -1.79 4.24
CA GLN A 250 -4.44 -0.47 4.81
C GLN A 250 -3.27 0.49 4.60
N GLY A 251 -3.53 1.56 3.86
CA GLY A 251 -2.58 2.65 3.65
C GLY A 251 -3.09 3.96 4.23
N LYS A 252 -2.26 4.65 5.01
CA LYS A 252 -2.54 5.98 5.57
C LYS A 252 -1.44 7.00 5.26
N GLY A 253 -1.77 8.02 4.48
CA GLY A 253 -0.91 9.19 4.22
C GLY A 253 -1.35 10.42 4.97
N THR A 254 -0.43 11.17 5.58
CA THR A 254 -0.73 12.44 6.27
C THR A 254 0.33 13.49 5.98
N THR A 255 -0.09 14.67 5.50
CA THR A 255 0.82 15.80 5.25
C THR A 255 0.24 17.16 5.62
N VAL A 256 1.06 17.98 6.29
CA VAL A 256 0.68 19.37 6.63
C VAL A 256 0.82 20.31 5.43
N ASP A 257 1.78 20.07 4.53
CA ASP A 257 1.97 20.82 3.28
C ASP A 257 2.52 19.92 2.15
N GLY A 258 1.61 19.26 1.45
CA GLY A 258 1.94 18.36 0.36
C GLY A 258 0.71 17.64 -0.19
N ALA A 259 0.97 16.60 -0.97
CA ALA A 259 -0.03 15.62 -1.38
C ALA A 259 0.01 14.41 -0.43
N ALA A 260 -1.14 13.88 -0.04
CA ALA A 260 -1.24 12.63 0.69
C ALA A 260 -1.98 11.58 -0.14
N SER A 261 -1.50 10.34 -0.08
CA SER A 261 -2.13 9.16 -0.65
C SER A 261 -2.26 8.10 0.46
N GLY A 262 -3.42 7.46 0.61
CA GLY A 262 -3.53 6.27 1.46
C GLY A 262 -2.82 5.11 0.79
N VAL A 263 -3.36 4.70 -0.36
CA VAL A 263 -2.75 3.72 -1.27
C VAL A 263 -2.48 4.38 -2.62
N GLU A 264 -1.27 4.28 -3.13
CA GLU A 264 -0.84 4.83 -4.42
C GLU A 264 -0.31 3.73 -5.34
N ILE A 265 -0.88 3.65 -6.55
CA ILE A 265 -0.50 2.68 -7.59
C ILE A 265 -0.13 3.46 -8.85
N ALA A 266 1.17 3.51 -9.15
CA ALA A 266 1.74 4.29 -10.24
C ALA A 266 2.49 3.38 -11.23
N ARG A 267 1.89 3.07 -12.39
CA ARG A 267 2.47 2.09 -13.35
C ARG A 267 2.72 0.71 -12.73
N GLY A 268 2.07 0.40 -11.62
CA GLY A 268 2.23 -0.83 -10.86
C GLY A 268 0.96 -1.67 -10.87
N THR A 269 0.99 -2.78 -10.15
CA THR A 269 -0.17 -3.66 -9.94
C THR A 269 -0.29 -4.00 -8.47
N LEU A 270 -1.48 -3.79 -7.91
CA LEU A 270 -1.91 -4.31 -6.62
C LEU A 270 -2.94 -5.43 -6.87
N LYS A 271 -2.73 -6.59 -6.25
CA LYS A 271 -3.55 -7.79 -6.49
C LYS A 271 -3.83 -8.57 -5.21
N THR A 272 -5.09 -9.01 -5.00
CA THR A 272 -5.46 -9.84 -3.82
C THR A 272 -6.00 -11.25 -4.14
N ARG A 273 -6.14 -11.56 -5.44
CA ARG A 273 -6.55 -12.84 -6.03
C ARG A 273 -7.86 -13.41 -5.52
N ALA A 274 -7.91 -14.26 -4.50
CA ALA A 274 -9.16 -14.90 -4.11
C ALA A 274 -9.28 -14.94 -2.60
N GLY A 275 -10.39 -14.43 -2.09
CA GLY A 275 -10.47 -13.88 -0.75
C GLY A 275 -11.65 -12.93 -0.66
N GLY A 276 -12.13 -12.65 0.56
CA GLY A 276 -12.98 -11.48 0.78
C GLY A 276 -12.07 -10.36 1.23
N ASP A 277 -11.43 -9.70 0.28
CA ASP A 277 -10.29 -8.83 0.53
C ASP A 277 -10.73 -7.42 0.89
N MET A 278 -9.90 -6.71 1.65
CA MET A 278 -10.20 -5.35 2.10
C MET A 278 -9.04 -4.41 1.79
N ILE A 279 -9.29 -3.43 0.92
CA ILE A 279 -8.33 -2.40 0.52
C ILE A 279 -8.83 -1.05 1.03
N ILE A 280 -8.11 -0.46 1.97
CA ILE A 280 -8.44 0.83 2.59
C ILE A 280 -7.31 1.81 2.34
N GLY A 281 -7.65 2.94 1.72
CA GLY A 281 -6.78 4.08 1.56
C GLY A 281 -7.32 5.31 2.29
N ASP A 282 -6.60 5.78 3.32
CA ASP A 282 -6.92 6.99 4.07
C ASP A 282 -5.87 8.07 3.81
N ALA A 283 -6.30 9.28 3.43
CA ALA A 283 -5.38 10.40 3.24
C ALA A 283 -5.87 11.70 3.89
N GLU A 284 -4.96 12.37 4.59
CA GLU A 284 -5.15 13.73 5.09
C GLU A 284 -4.05 14.65 4.55
N GLY A 285 -4.42 15.64 3.74
CA GLY A 285 -3.45 16.51 3.09
C GLY A 285 -3.91 17.95 2.97
N ARG A 286 -3.03 18.93 3.23
CA ARG A 286 -3.44 20.34 3.05
C ARG A 286 -3.72 20.72 1.59
N ARG A 287 -2.94 20.21 0.63
CA ARG A 287 -3.07 20.58 -0.79
C ARG A 287 -3.92 19.58 -1.54
N VAL A 288 -3.56 18.32 -1.49
CA VAL A 288 -4.26 17.25 -2.19
C VAL A 288 -4.31 16.03 -1.29
N ALA A 289 -5.43 15.33 -1.25
CA ALA A 289 -5.54 14.03 -0.62
C ALA A 289 -6.24 13.06 -1.57
N TYR A 290 -5.68 11.85 -1.66
CA TYR A 290 -6.24 10.72 -2.38
C TYR A 290 -6.37 9.56 -1.39
N GLY A 291 -7.58 9.07 -1.12
CA GLY A 291 -7.70 7.85 -0.33
C GLY A 291 -6.97 6.72 -1.07
N ILE A 292 -7.41 6.45 -2.29
CA ILE A 292 -6.72 5.58 -3.25
C ILE A 292 -6.40 6.37 -4.52
N LEU A 293 -5.13 6.37 -4.94
CA LEU A 293 -4.63 6.97 -6.16
C LEU A 293 -4.15 5.89 -7.13
N ASN A 294 -4.92 5.62 -8.19
CA ASN A 294 -4.56 4.68 -9.26
C ASN A 294 -4.28 5.45 -10.56
N PHE A 295 -3.02 5.52 -10.98
CA PHE A 295 -2.62 6.39 -12.09
C PHE A 295 -1.43 5.87 -12.91
N ASN A 296 -1.25 6.47 -14.08
CA ASN A 296 -0.22 6.19 -15.07
C ASN A 296 -0.15 4.71 -15.46
N ASN A 297 -1.25 4.09 -15.90
CA ASN A 297 -1.35 2.65 -16.14
C ASN A 297 -1.20 1.83 -14.85
N GLY A 298 -1.78 2.32 -13.76
CA GLY A 298 -1.92 1.54 -12.54
C GLY A 298 -3.05 0.51 -12.67
N ALA A 299 -2.91 -0.61 -11.98
CA ALA A 299 -3.93 -1.65 -11.92
C ALA A 299 -4.19 -2.07 -10.47
N LEU A 300 -5.46 -2.02 -10.05
CA LEU A 300 -5.96 -2.60 -8.80
C LEU A 300 -6.88 -3.77 -9.18
N ILE A 301 -6.56 -4.97 -8.71
CA ILE A 301 -7.25 -6.22 -9.07
C ILE A 301 -7.57 -7.02 -7.80
N ALA A 302 -8.80 -6.99 -7.31
CA ALA A 302 -9.16 -7.71 -6.08
C ALA A 302 -9.24 -9.22 -6.34
N GLY A 303 -10.22 -9.69 -7.09
CA GLY A 303 -10.21 -10.94 -7.83
C GLY A 303 -11.46 -11.77 -7.62
N ALA A 304 -11.51 -12.71 -6.68
CA ALA A 304 -12.69 -13.55 -6.45
C ALA A 304 -13.03 -13.69 -4.97
N GLY A 305 -14.27 -13.39 -4.61
CA GLY A 305 -14.81 -13.34 -3.26
C GLY A 305 -15.47 -11.98 -3.04
N ASP A 306 -16.05 -11.74 -1.85
CA ASP A 306 -16.76 -10.50 -1.58
C ASP A 306 -15.75 -9.43 -1.13
N ASP A 307 -15.24 -8.64 -2.09
CA ASP A 307 -14.15 -7.69 -1.87
C ASP A 307 -14.65 -6.30 -1.45
N THR A 308 -13.85 -5.56 -0.69
CA THR A 308 -14.14 -4.18 -0.28
C THR A 308 -12.98 -3.24 -0.61
N ILE A 309 -13.26 -2.21 -1.41
CA ILE A 309 -12.33 -1.14 -1.75
C ILE A 309 -12.87 0.18 -1.19
N THR A 310 -12.17 0.78 -0.23
CA THR A 310 -12.57 2.03 0.42
C THR A 310 -11.48 3.08 0.29
N GLY A 311 -11.83 4.23 -0.28
CA GLY A 311 -10.97 5.41 -0.34
C GLY A 311 -11.55 6.60 0.42
N ASN A 312 -10.83 7.09 1.43
CA ASN A 312 -11.21 8.27 2.21
C ASN A 312 -10.16 9.37 2.07
N ALA A 313 -10.60 10.56 1.68
CA ALA A 313 -9.73 11.73 1.56
C ALA A 313 -10.25 12.95 2.33
N GLU A 314 -9.35 13.58 3.07
CA GLU A 314 -9.57 14.89 3.68
C GLU A 314 -8.49 15.88 3.20
N ALA A 315 -8.90 16.94 2.51
CA ALA A 315 -7.97 17.98 2.11
C ALA A 315 -8.58 19.36 1.97
N ARG A 316 -7.79 20.42 2.09
CA ARG A 316 -8.31 21.81 2.00
C ARG A 316 -8.55 22.30 0.57
N ARG A 317 -7.86 21.72 -0.42
CA ARG A 317 -7.94 22.22 -1.81
C ARG A 317 -8.54 21.19 -2.76
N PHE A 318 -7.98 19.98 -2.85
CA PHE A 318 -8.53 18.91 -3.68
C PHE A 318 -8.58 17.61 -2.87
N ALA A 319 -9.73 16.93 -2.83
CA ALA A 319 -9.90 15.65 -2.12
C ALA A 319 -10.60 14.65 -3.03
N PHE A 320 -10.04 13.45 -3.15
CA PHE A 320 -10.63 12.37 -3.93
C PHE A 320 -10.61 11.10 -3.09
N GLY A 321 -11.76 10.52 -2.78
CA GLY A 321 -11.80 9.25 -2.07
C GLY A 321 -11.06 8.18 -2.86
N ILE A 322 -11.48 7.98 -4.10
CA ILE A 322 -10.78 7.15 -5.09
C ILE A 322 -10.53 7.99 -6.34
N PHE A 323 -9.29 8.00 -6.84
CA PHE A 323 -8.91 8.62 -8.11
C PHE A 323 -8.36 7.55 -9.05
N ASN A 324 -9.06 7.30 -10.16
CA ASN A 324 -8.65 6.36 -11.21
C ASN A 324 -8.43 7.11 -12.52
N ASP A 325 -7.18 7.20 -12.97
CA ASP A 325 -6.83 8.00 -14.15
C ASP A 325 -7.22 7.35 -15.48
N SER A 326 -7.16 8.14 -16.56
CA SER A 326 -7.56 7.72 -17.92
C SER A 326 -6.86 6.49 -18.52
N THR A 327 -5.76 6.06 -17.91
CA THR A 327 -4.97 4.90 -18.37
C THR A 327 -5.01 3.73 -17.39
N SER A 328 -5.70 3.90 -16.27
CA SER A 328 -5.67 2.98 -15.15
C SER A 328 -6.96 2.17 -15.04
N THR A 329 -6.88 1.06 -14.32
CA THR A 329 -8.00 0.12 -14.19
C THR A 329 -8.17 -0.35 -12.76
N ILE A 330 -9.42 -0.45 -12.33
CA ILE A 330 -9.84 -1.12 -11.10
C ILE A 330 -10.73 -2.30 -11.52
N LYS A 331 -10.46 -3.49 -11.00
CA LYS A 331 -11.27 -4.71 -11.23
C LYS A 331 -11.56 -5.39 -9.89
N THR A 332 -12.82 -5.65 -9.59
CA THR A 332 -13.19 -6.38 -8.36
C THR A 332 -13.32 -7.86 -8.64
N GLY A 333 -14.02 -8.25 -9.71
CA GLY A 333 -13.88 -9.57 -10.32
C GLY A 333 -15.11 -10.45 -10.13
N SER A 334 -15.13 -11.40 -9.20
CA SER A 334 -16.36 -12.16 -8.96
C SER A 334 -16.69 -12.28 -7.48
N GLY A 335 -17.91 -11.98 -7.09
CA GLY A 335 -18.36 -11.89 -5.70
C GLY A 335 -19.27 -10.69 -5.54
N ASN A 336 -19.80 -10.45 -4.35
CA ASN A 336 -20.59 -9.26 -4.08
C ASN A 336 -19.66 -8.17 -3.57
N ASP A 337 -19.09 -7.40 -4.48
CA ASP A 337 -18.02 -6.46 -4.20
C ASP A 337 -18.57 -5.10 -3.78
N ALA A 338 -17.77 -4.35 -3.00
CA ALA A 338 -18.11 -3.01 -2.57
C ALA A 338 -16.98 -2.02 -2.90
N ILE A 339 -17.29 -0.95 -3.64
CA ILE A 339 -16.38 0.17 -3.86
C ILE A 339 -16.98 1.41 -3.23
N THR A 340 -16.31 2.00 -2.24
CA THR A 340 -16.78 3.22 -1.55
C THR A 340 -15.73 4.32 -1.61
N GLY A 341 -16.13 5.50 -2.06
CA GLY A 341 -15.28 6.69 -2.08
C GLY A 341 -15.89 7.84 -1.28
N THR A 342 -15.11 8.43 -0.37
CA THR A 342 -15.50 9.64 0.35
C THR A 342 -14.43 10.72 0.31
N ALA A 343 -14.86 11.97 0.17
CA ALA A 343 -14.00 13.14 0.20
C ALA A 343 -14.54 14.17 1.21
N SER A 344 -13.69 15.03 1.76
CA SER A 344 -14.15 16.07 2.68
C SER A 344 -13.22 17.27 2.74
N ASN A 345 -13.77 18.38 3.22
CA ASN A 345 -13.09 19.65 3.55
C ASN A 345 -12.42 20.39 2.38
N ALA A 346 -12.58 19.93 1.13
CA ALA A 346 -11.98 20.58 -0.03
C ALA A 346 -12.74 21.83 -0.47
N LYS A 347 -12.00 22.91 -0.74
CA LYS A 347 -12.55 24.19 -1.20
C LYS A 347 -12.68 24.30 -2.71
N ARG A 348 -12.12 23.36 -3.48
CA ARG A 348 -12.22 23.34 -4.94
C ARG A 348 -13.02 22.13 -5.39
N GLU A 349 -12.36 20.97 -5.47
CA GLU A 349 -12.98 19.74 -5.95
C GLU A 349 -12.92 18.70 -4.83
N ALA A 350 -14.08 18.09 -4.59
CA ALA A 350 -14.28 16.94 -3.73
C ALA A 350 -15.08 15.94 -4.55
N PHE A 351 -14.54 14.74 -4.74
CA PHE A 351 -15.27 13.64 -5.36
C PHE A 351 -15.12 12.40 -4.50
N GLY A 352 -16.21 11.67 -4.30
CA GLY A 352 -16.15 10.36 -3.67
C GLY A 352 -15.29 9.44 -4.53
N ILE A 353 -15.69 9.32 -5.79
CA ILE A 353 -14.96 8.55 -6.81
C ILE A 353 -14.78 9.43 -8.06
N PHE A 354 -13.52 9.68 -8.43
CA PHE A 354 -13.15 10.31 -9.68
C PHE A 354 -12.55 9.26 -10.63
N ASN A 355 -13.22 9.01 -11.75
CA ASN A 355 -12.84 7.99 -12.71
C ASN A 355 -12.75 8.58 -14.12
N ASP A 356 -11.54 8.63 -14.66
CA ASP A 356 -11.28 8.85 -16.08
C ASP A 356 -10.92 7.56 -16.83
N GLY A 357 -10.60 6.49 -16.10
CA GLY A 357 -10.20 5.19 -16.63
C GLY A 357 -11.36 4.20 -16.72
N VAL A 358 -11.08 2.95 -16.33
CA VAL A 358 -12.06 1.85 -16.30
C VAL A 358 -12.19 1.31 -14.88
N ILE A 359 -13.42 1.13 -14.43
CA ILE A 359 -13.78 0.34 -13.25
C ILE A 359 -14.71 -0.79 -13.73
N ASP A 360 -14.39 -2.02 -13.37
CA ASP A 360 -15.03 -3.26 -13.83
C ASP A 360 -15.42 -4.12 -12.61
N GLY A 361 -16.73 -4.21 -12.32
CA GLY A 361 -17.29 -4.99 -11.21
C GLY A 361 -17.20 -6.49 -11.45
N GLY A 362 -17.34 -6.89 -12.72
CA GLY A 362 -17.23 -8.29 -13.11
C GLY A 362 -18.53 -9.06 -12.86
N GLY A 363 -18.70 -9.76 -11.73
CA GLY A 363 -20.02 -10.31 -11.45
C GLY A 363 -20.28 -10.86 -10.05
N GLY A 364 -21.55 -10.87 -9.69
CA GLY A 364 -22.08 -10.91 -8.34
C GLY A 364 -22.87 -9.62 -8.11
N ASN A 365 -23.43 -9.40 -6.93
CA ASN A 365 -24.29 -8.24 -6.69
C ASN A 365 -23.46 -7.11 -6.06
N ASP A 366 -22.90 -6.27 -6.91
CA ASP A 366 -21.91 -5.26 -6.54
C ASP A 366 -22.55 -3.96 -6.05
N VAL A 367 -21.84 -3.22 -5.19
CA VAL A 367 -22.26 -1.91 -4.68
C VAL A 367 -21.17 -0.87 -4.86
N PHE A 368 -21.43 0.10 -5.73
CA PHE A 368 -20.50 1.20 -6.02
C PHE A 368 -21.06 2.49 -5.44
N ASP A 369 -20.47 2.97 -4.35
CA ASP A 369 -20.97 4.06 -3.52
C ASP A 369 -20.08 5.31 -3.56
N ALA A 370 -20.55 6.33 -4.28
CA ALA A 370 -20.05 7.69 -4.21
C ALA A 370 -21.15 8.67 -3.74
N LEU A 371 -22.13 8.22 -2.95
CA LEU A 371 -23.32 9.00 -2.61
C LEU A 371 -23.00 10.30 -1.88
N LYS A 372 -21.99 10.27 -1.00
CA LYS A 372 -21.64 11.40 -0.13
C LYS A 372 -21.08 12.60 -0.92
N ASP A 373 -20.18 12.36 -1.87
CA ASP A 373 -19.39 13.42 -2.53
C ASP A 373 -19.45 13.34 -4.07
N GLY A 374 -20.25 12.41 -4.61
CA GLY A 374 -20.53 12.28 -6.02
C GLY A 374 -19.43 11.62 -6.86
N TRP A 375 -19.77 11.43 -8.13
CA TRP A 375 -18.88 10.92 -9.17
C TRP A 375 -18.23 12.07 -9.94
N GLY A 376 -16.99 11.86 -10.40
CA GLY A 376 -16.28 12.79 -11.30
C GLY A 376 -15.51 12.05 -12.39
N GLY A 377 -15.11 12.78 -13.44
CA GLY A 377 -14.35 12.25 -14.57
C GLY A 377 -15.22 11.83 -15.76
N GLY A 378 -14.57 11.33 -16.82
CA GLY A 378 -15.18 10.90 -18.08
C GLY A 378 -15.02 9.40 -18.37
N GLY A 379 -14.56 8.62 -17.40
CA GLY A 379 -14.28 7.20 -17.52
C GLY A 379 -15.53 6.32 -17.62
N THR A 380 -15.28 5.01 -17.69
CA THR A 380 -16.32 3.98 -17.74
C THR A 380 -16.37 3.19 -16.44
N VAL A 381 -17.58 2.93 -15.97
CA VAL A 381 -17.90 2.01 -14.90
C VAL A 381 -18.82 0.94 -15.48
N ASP A 382 -18.38 -0.31 -15.47
CA ASP A 382 -19.15 -1.47 -15.90
C ASP A 382 -19.41 -2.35 -14.68
N LEU A 383 -20.67 -2.48 -14.26
CA LEU A 383 -21.05 -3.28 -13.08
C LEU A 383 -21.02 -4.78 -13.40
N GLY A 384 -21.20 -5.15 -14.67
CA GLY A 384 -21.00 -6.51 -15.12
C GLY A 384 -22.24 -7.40 -15.01
N ARG A 385 -22.19 -8.47 -14.21
CA ARG A 385 -23.30 -9.42 -14.08
C ARG A 385 -23.79 -9.49 -12.64
N GLY A 386 -25.07 -9.23 -12.41
CA GLY A 386 -25.69 -9.39 -11.11
C GLY A 386 -26.80 -8.38 -10.94
N ASP A 387 -27.36 -8.32 -9.74
CA ASP A 387 -28.31 -7.28 -9.38
C ASP A 387 -27.53 -6.16 -8.68
N ASP A 388 -26.95 -5.25 -9.46
CA ASP A 388 -25.95 -4.29 -8.98
C ASP A 388 -26.57 -2.97 -8.52
N VAL A 389 -25.85 -2.25 -7.65
CA VAL A 389 -26.29 -0.94 -7.13
C VAL A 389 -25.21 0.11 -7.31
N LEU A 390 -25.54 1.16 -8.05
CA LEU A 390 -24.71 2.35 -8.17
C LEU A 390 -25.32 3.54 -7.42
N ARG A 391 -24.55 4.14 -6.53
CA ARG A 391 -24.98 5.26 -5.68
C ARG A 391 -24.17 6.51 -5.93
N GLY A 392 -24.87 7.64 -5.94
CA GLY A 392 -24.32 8.97 -6.20
C GLY A 392 -24.53 9.44 -7.63
N PHE A 393 -24.53 10.76 -7.79
CA PHE A 393 -24.68 11.44 -9.08
C PHE A 393 -23.37 12.14 -9.47
N GLY A 394 -23.10 12.29 -10.76
CA GLY A 394 -21.89 12.95 -11.25
C GLY A 394 -21.63 12.71 -12.73
N SER A 395 -20.40 12.95 -13.19
CA SER A 395 -20.02 12.73 -14.59
C SER A 395 -19.46 11.33 -14.83
N GLY A 396 -19.66 10.80 -16.03
CA GLY A 396 -19.08 9.52 -16.46
C GLY A 396 -19.98 8.72 -17.41
N THR A 397 -19.57 7.48 -17.69
CA THR A 397 -20.38 6.47 -18.38
C THR A 397 -20.54 5.27 -17.47
N PHE A 398 -21.79 4.86 -17.23
CA PHE A 398 -22.16 3.82 -16.29
C PHE A 398 -23.00 2.76 -17.01
N ILE A 399 -22.57 1.50 -16.91
CA ILE A 399 -23.19 0.35 -17.57
C ILE A 399 -23.64 -0.60 -16.47
N GLY A 400 -24.95 -0.82 -16.34
CA GLY A 400 -25.50 -1.80 -15.38
C GLY A 400 -25.11 -3.22 -15.75
N GLY A 401 -25.13 -3.53 -17.05
CA GLY A 401 -24.67 -4.83 -17.55
C GLY A 401 -25.82 -5.80 -17.67
N SER A 402 -25.77 -6.94 -16.98
CA SER A 402 -26.84 -7.93 -17.00
C SER A 402 -27.35 -8.27 -15.61
N GLY A 403 -28.65 -8.08 -15.40
CA GLY A 403 -29.37 -8.45 -14.19
C GLY A 403 -30.44 -7.40 -13.92
N LEU A 404 -30.70 -7.10 -12.65
CA LEU A 404 -31.62 -6.04 -12.24
C LEU A 404 -30.85 -4.93 -11.50
N ASP A 405 -30.40 -3.94 -12.26
CA ASP A 405 -29.48 -2.91 -11.79
C ASP A 405 -30.22 -1.66 -11.31
N ALA A 406 -29.71 -1.04 -10.25
CA ALA A 406 -30.34 0.09 -9.58
C ALA A 406 -29.44 1.33 -9.48
N LEU A 407 -30.04 2.50 -9.72
CA LEU A 407 -29.43 3.81 -9.48
C LEU A 407 -30.01 4.45 -8.20
N THR A 408 -29.15 4.92 -7.29
CA THR A 408 -29.57 5.70 -6.11
C THR A 408 -28.89 7.06 -6.10
N PHE A 409 -29.66 8.15 -6.04
CA PHE A 409 -29.11 9.50 -5.96
C PHE A 409 -29.49 10.21 -4.66
N SER A 410 -28.77 11.29 -4.34
CA SER A 410 -29.14 12.22 -3.28
C SER A 410 -30.41 12.98 -3.64
N SER A 411 -31.07 13.60 -2.65
CA SER A 411 -32.29 14.37 -2.85
C SER A 411 -32.17 15.41 -3.97
N GLY A 412 -33.13 15.46 -4.88
CA GLY A 412 -33.12 16.38 -6.02
C GLY A 412 -34.02 15.92 -7.16
N THR A 413 -34.20 16.79 -8.15
CA THR A 413 -34.91 16.48 -9.40
C THR A 413 -33.91 16.36 -10.53
N TYR A 414 -33.92 15.22 -11.20
CA TYR A 414 -32.98 14.85 -12.25
C TYR A 414 -33.75 14.70 -13.56
N ARG A 415 -33.30 15.39 -14.61
CA ARG A 415 -33.77 15.20 -15.98
C ARG A 415 -33.14 13.97 -16.60
N ILE A 416 -33.92 13.29 -17.42
CA ILE A 416 -33.51 12.09 -18.15
C ILE A 416 -33.83 12.30 -19.63
N GLU A 417 -32.80 12.26 -20.46
CA GLU A 417 -32.93 12.48 -21.91
C GLU A 417 -32.29 11.32 -22.68
N ASN A 418 -32.88 10.96 -23.82
CA ASN A 418 -32.27 9.98 -24.73
C ASN A 418 -31.10 10.64 -25.47
N VAL A 419 -29.98 9.93 -25.58
CA VAL A 419 -28.86 10.38 -26.42
C VAL A 419 -29.18 10.10 -27.89
N GLU A 420 -29.24 11.16 -28.70
CA GLU A 420 -29.57 11.04 -30.13
C GLU A 420 -28.57 10.11 -30.84
N GLY A 421 -29.11 9.12 -31.57
CA GLY A 421 -28.30 8.15 -32.32
C GLY A 421 -27.70 7.01 -31.48
N GLN A 422 -27.87 7.00 -30.16
CA GLN A 422 -27.37 5.93 -29.29
C GLN A 422 -28.54 5.18 -28.62
N ARG A 423 -28.82 3.97 -29.09
CA ARG A 423 -29.95 3.18 -28.58
C ARG A 423 -29.67 2.72 -27.14
N GLY A 424 -30.57 3.06 -26.23
CA GLY A 424 -30.52 2.61 -24.84
C GLY A 424 -29.54 3.39 -23.96
N VAL A 425 -28.99 4.51 -24.47
CA VAL A 425 -28.15 5.42 -23.70
C VAL A 425 -28.97 6.62 -23.29
N PHE A 426 -28.95 6.92 -22.00
CA PHE A 426 -29.64 8.05 -21.40
C PHE A 426 -28.64 9.01 -20.76
N GLN A 427 -28.92 10.29 -20.86
CA GLN A 427 -28.23 11.35 -20.13
C GLN A 427 -29.07 11.77 -18.94
N ILE A 428 -28.44 11.84 -17.77
CA ILE A 428 -29.03 12.35 -16.55
C ILE A 428 -28.32 13.63 -16.14
N THR A 429 -29.10 14.68 -15.86
CA THR A 429 -28.62 15.98 -15.36
C THR A 429 -29.42 16.41 -14.14
N LEU A 430 -28.80 17.08 -13.18
CA LEU A 430 -29.45 17.66 -12.00
C LEU A 430 -29.95 19.08 -12.28
N ASP A 431 -31.25 19.32 -12.15
CA ASP A 431 -31.92 20.59 -12.52
C ASP A 431 -31.44 21.81 -11.73
N SER A 432 -31.03 21.60 -10.48
CA SER A 432 -30.60 22.68 -9.59
C SER A 432 -29.16 23.14 -9.81
N LEU A 433 -28.42 22.53 -10.75
CA LEU A 433 -27.00 22.77 -10.95
C LEU A 433 -26.71 23.24 -12.39
N GLU A 434 -26.04 24.38 -12.54
CA GLU A 434 -25.72 25.00 -13.84
C GLU A 434 -24.25 25.48 -13.88
N PRO A 435 -23.37 24.87 -14.71
CA PRO A 435 -23.65 23.70 -15.55
C PRO A 435 -23.76 22.43 -14.72
N SER A 436 -24.72 21.58 -15.05
CA SER A 436 -24.89 20.25 -14.45
C SER A 436 -23.85 19.27 -15.02
N PRO A 437 -23.23 18.39 -14.22
CA PRO A 437 -22.48 17.27 -14.76
C PRO A 437 -23.44 16.33 -15.52
N VAL A 438 -22.91 15.68 -16.55
CA VAL A 438 -23.68 14.76 -17.38
C VAL A 438 -23.30 13.33 -17.03
N MET A 439 -24.28 12.58 -16.55
CA MET A 439 -24.15 11.14 -16.28
C MET A 439 -24.73 10.37 -17.47
N ASN A 440 -23.93 9.56 -18.15
CA ASN A 440 -24.45 8.67 -19.19
C ASN A 440 -24.70 7.29 -18.59
N VAL A 441 -25.91 6.76 -18.77
CA VAL A 441 -26.30 5.46 -18.20
C VAL A 441 -26.86 4.53 -19.27
N VAL A 442 -26.58 3.23 -19.12
CA VAL A 442 -27.05 2.15 -19.99
C VAL A 442 -27.39 0.92 -19.16
N GLY A 443 -28.51 0.28 -19.45
CA GLY A 443 -28.87 -1.02 -18.86
C GLY A 443 -29.18 -0.96 -17.37
N PHE A 444 -29.95 0.04 -16.92
CA PHE A 444 -30.50 0.09 -15.57
C PHE A 444 -32.01 -0.12 -15.61
N GLU A 445 -32.53 -0.95 -14.70
CA GLU A 445 -33.95 -1.31 -14.62
C GLU A 445 -34.71 -0.44 -13.61
N PHE A 446 -34.06 -0.03 -12.52
CA PHE A 446 -34.71 0.60 -11.39
C PHE A 446 -33.95 1.79 -10.81
N PHE A 447 -34.68 2.57 -10.02
CA PHE A 447 -34.09 3.51 -9.06
C PHE A 447 -34.26 2.92 -7.65
N GLY A 448 -33.28 3.17 -6.78
CA GLY A 448 -33.21 2.62 -5.43
C GLY A 448 -34.07 3.38 -4.41
N GLU A 449 -33.80 3.17 -3.12
CA GLU A 449 -34.55 3.79 -2.02
C GLU A 449 -34.64 5.33 -2.14
N GLY A 450 -35.81 5.89 -1.82
CA GLY A 450 -36.06 7.34 -1.83
C GLY A 450 -36.66 7.90 -3.13
N ASP A 451 -36.95 7.03 -4.11
CA ASP A 451 -37.55 7.41 -5.39
C ASP A 451 -39.08 7.60 -5.34
N GLN A 452 -39.63 8.29 -6.36
CA GLN A 452 -41.08 8.37 -6.59
C GLN A 452 -41.58 7.45 -7.71
N GLN A 453 -40.68 6.77 -8.43
CA GLN A 453 -41.01 5.93 -9.59
C GLN A 453 -40.20 4.64 -9.60
N THR A 454 -40.87 3.51 -9.39
CA THR A 454 -40.24 2.19 -9.20
C THR A 454 -39.64 1.56 -10.46
N SER A 455 -39.40 2.28 -11.56
CA SER A 455 -38.72 1.73 -12.74
C SER A 455 -38.05 2.81 -13.59
N PHE A 456 -36.88 2.51 -14.15
CA PHE A 456 -36.11 3.44 -14.98
C PHE A 456 -36.90 3.86 -16.24
N ALA A 457 -37.57 2.91 -16.89
CA ALA A 457 -38.33 3.17 -18.12
C ALA A 457 -39.48 4.18 -17.91
N ALA A 458 -40.14 4.14 -16.75
CA ALA A 458 -41.20 5.11 -16.43
C ALA A 458 -40.63 6.52 -16.26
N ALA A 459 -39.52 6.64 -15.51
CA ALA A 459 -38.86 7.92 -15.29
C ALA A 459 -38.30 8.52 -16.59
N ALA A 460 -37.67 7.68 -17.43
CA ALA A 460 -37.19 8.09 -18.74
C ALA A 460 -38.33 8.53 -19.67
N SER A 461 -39.52 7.91 -19.58
CA SER A 461 -40.70 8.36 -20.32
C SER A 461 -41.30 9.66 -19.77
N ALA A 462 -41.17 9.91 -18.47
CA ALA A 462 -41.56 11.17 -17.84
C ALA A 462 -40.57 12.31 -18.16
N GLY A 463 -39.33 11.96 -18.50
CA GLY A 463 -38.22 12.89 -18.74
C GLY A 463 -37.56 13.39 -17.46
N GLU A 464 -38.00 12.93 -16.29
CA GLU A 464 -37.46 13.32 -14.99
C GLU A 464 -37.74 12.29 -13.89
N ILE A 465 -36.96 12.36 -12.81
CA ILE A 465 -37.18 11.67 -11.54
C ILE A 465 -36.84 12.58 -10.36
N THR A 466 -37.55 12.42 -9.24
CA THR A 466 -37.27 13.14 -8.00
C THR A 466 -36.95 12.16 -6.87
N PHE A 467 -35.85 12.41 -6.17
CA PHE A 467 -35.45 11.75 -4.92
C PHE A 467 -35.76 12.66 -3.74
N VAL A 468 -36.41 12.14 -2.69
CA VAL A 468 -36.88 12.90 -1.52
C VAL A 468 -36.08 12.68 -0.24
#